data_AF-A0A3N8RKZ6-F1
#
_entry.id   AF-A0A3N8RKZ6-F1
#
_cell.length_a   1.000
_cell.length_b   1.000
_cell.length_c   1.000
_cell.angle_alpha   90.00
_cell.angle_beta   90.00
_cell.angle_gamma   90.00
#
_symmetry.space_group_name_H-M   'P 1'
#
loop_
_entity.id
_entity.type
_entity.pdbx_description
1 polymer ?
#
loop_
_entity_poly.entity_id
_entity_poly.type
_entity_poly.pdbx_seq_one_letter_code
_entity_poly.pdbx_strand_id
1 'polypeptide(L)'
;MKEFRFKLLSEGEKLCHFTGMELVVKTPEGSYKIYRVEGFNEGKPNFYKKPNIVQVFDLDEISCSILCQKIDSDYRIVKAKDSSEGLIEIDETFVLVVKAGIGKLEVYDTDSRVTINLPAKEMD
;
A
#
# COMPACT_ATOMS: atom_id res chain seq x y z
N MET A 1 -6.51 2.50 16.70
CA MET A 1 -6.25 2.08 15.29
C MET A 1 -4.77 2.24 14.96
N LYS A 2 -4.18 1.38 14.11
CA LYS A 2 -2.78 1.54 13.66
C LYS A 2 -2.70 2.01 12.19
N GLU A 3 -1.88 3.02 11.93
CA GLU A 3 -1.59 3.49 10.57
C GLU A 3 -0.20 3.04 10.13
N PHE A 4 -0.12 2.23 9.07
CA PHE A 4 1.15 1.84 8.45
C PHE A 4 1.42 2.74 7.23
N ARG A 5 2.44 3.59 7.32
CA ARG A 5 2.77 4.61 6.33
C ARG A 5 3.94 4.15 5.46
N PHE A 6 3.63 3.72 4.25
CA PHE A 6 4.58 3.29 3.23
C PHE A 6 5.03 4.51 2.45
N LYS A 7 6.20 5.04 2.81
CA LYS A 7 6.79 6.24 2.17
C LYS A 7 7.67 5.81 1.01
N LEU A 8 7.09 5.48 -0.15
CA LEU A 8 7.83 4.85 -1.25
C LEU A 8 7.58 5.46 -2.64
N LEU A 9 6.65 6.41 -2.77
CA LEU A 9 6.38 7.05 -4.05
C LEU A 9 7.42 8.16 -4.31
N SER A 10 7.93 8.19 -5.53
CA SER A 10 8.67 9.33 -6.09
C SER A 10 7.72 10.35 -6.72
N GLU A 11 8.25 11.51 -7.11
CA GLU A 11 7.49 12.55 -7.80
C GLU A 11 6.87 12.03 -9.11
N GLY A 12 5.61 12.37 -9.36
CA GLY A 12 4.86 11.94 -10.54
C GLY A 12 4.33 10.50 -10.50
N GLU A 13 4.78 9.69 -9.54
CA GLU A 13 4.31 8.31 -9.40
C GLU A 13 2.90 8.22 -8.83
N LYS A 14 2.17 7.18 -9.24
CA LYS A 14 0.79 6.93 -8.80
C LYS A 14 0.64 5.49 -8.38
N LEU A 15 0.02 5.28 -7.22
CA LEU A 15 -0.44 3.94 -6.84
C LEU A 15 -1.56 3.52 -7.80
N CYS A 16 -1.37 2.38 -8.46
CA CYS A 16 -2.35 1.82 -9.38
C CYS A 16 -3.07 0.62 -8.79
N HIS A 17 -2.36 -0.18 -7.97
CA HIS A 17 -2.88 -1.46 -7.55
C HIS A 17 -2.33 -1.91 -6.20
N PHE A 18 -3.13 -2.70 -5.48
CA PHE A 18 -2.67 -3.43 -4.32
C PHE A 18 -3.46 -4.73 -4.13
N THR A 19 -2.78 -5.86 -4.00
CA THR A 19 -3.40 -7.19 -3.83
C THR A 19 -3.34 -7.72 -2.39
N GLY A 20 -2.72 -7.00 -1.46
CA GLY A 20 -2.32 -7.53 -0.15
C GLY A 20 -0.94 -8.17 -0.15
N MET A 21 -0.47 -8.63 -1.32
CA MET A 21 0.87 -9.22 -1.51
C MET A 21 1.78 -8.38 -2.41
N GLU A 22 1.20 -7.59 -3.30
CA GLU A 22 1.92 -6.75 -4.25
C GLU A 22 1.33 -5.35 -4.26
N LEU A 23 2.19 -4.35 -4.30
CA LEU A 23 1.85 -2.95 -4.44
C LEU A 23 2.42 -2.47 -5.79
N VAL A 24 1.54 -2.08 -6.70
CA VAL A 24 1.92 -1.66 -8.06
C VAL A 24 1.82 -0.15 -8.19
N VAL A 25 2.93 0.46 -8.53
CA VAL A 25 3.09 1.91 -8.71
C VAL A 25 3.42 2.20 -10.16
N LYS A 26 2.66 3.08 -10.81
CA LYS A 26 2.96 3.58 -12.16
C LYS A 26 3.87 4.79 -12.07
N THR A 27 4.96 4.71 -12.82
CA THR A 27 5.94 5.78 -13.00
C THR A 27 5.42 6.83 -14.00
N PRO A 28 5.90 8.09 -13.95
CA PRO A 28 5.52 9.11 -14.93
C PRO A 28 5.93 8.74 -16.36
N GLU A 29 6.95 7.91 -16.55
CA GLU A 29 7.40 7.40 -17.85
C GLU A 29 6.52 6.25 -18.39
N GLY A 30 5.53 5.80 -17.60
CA GLY A 30 4.58 4.76 -18.00
C GLY A 30 4.98 3.33 -17.63
N SER A 31 6.19 3.12 -17.06
CA SER A 31 6.59 1.82 -16.48
C SER A 31 5.95 1.57 -15.11
N TYR A 32 6.03 0.34 -14.61
CA TYR A 32 5.47 -0.06 -13.32
C TYR A 32 6.55 -0.58 -12.36
N LYS A 33 6.44 -0.19 -11.10
CA LYS A 33 7.19 -0.71 -9.96
C LYS A 33 6.28 -1.61 -9.14
N ILE A 34 6.67 -2.87 -8.97
CA ILE A 34 5.93 -3.85 -8.18
C ILE A 34 6.73 -4.13 -6.91
N TYR A 35 6.20 -3.69 -5.77
CA TYR A 35 6.77 -3.97 -4.45
C TYR A 35 6.09 -5.20 -3.86
N ARG A 36 6.88 -6.17 -3.41
CA ARG A 36 6.38 -7.28 -2.60
C ARG A 36 6.01 -6.77 -1.20
N VAL A 37 4.84 -7.19 -0.72
CA VAL A 37 4.26 -6.88 0.58
C VAL A 37 3.94 -8.17 1.30
N GLU A 38 4.20 -8.20 2.60
CA GLU A 38 3.92 -9.34 3.48
C GLU A 38 3.24 -8.86 4.75
N GLY A 39 2.57 -9.76 5.47
CA GLY A 39 1.98 -9.45 6.77
C GLY A 39 0.69 -8.63 6.72
N PHE A 40 0.18 -8.31 5.52
CA PHE A 40 -1.01 -7.46 5.37
C PHE A 40 -2.26 -8.14 5.95
N ASN A 41 -2.49 -9.42 5.65
CA ASN A 41 -3.66 -10.13 6.14
C ASN A 41 -3.61 -10.39 7.65
N GLU A 42 -2.42 -10.37 8.23
CA GLU A 42 -2.11 -10.56 9.64
C GLU A 42 -2.07 -9.24 10.44
N GLY A 43 -2.34 -8.10 9.80
CA GLY A 43 -2.32 -6.77 10.45
C GLY A 43 -0.91 -6.28 10.82
N LYS A 44 0.12 -6.82 10.17
CA LYS A 44 1.54 -6.46 10.34
C LYS A 44 2.21 -6.20 8.98
N PRO A 45 1.64 -5.33 8.12
CA PRO A 45 2.15 -5.14 6.77
C PRO A 45 3.59 -4.60 6.77
N ASN A 46 4.42 -5.16 5.90
CA ASN A 46 5.77 -4.71 5.60
C ASN A 46 6.07 -4.91 4.10
N PHE A 47 7.02 -4.16 3.55
CA PHE A 47 7.38 -4.23 2.13
C PHE A 47 8.89 -4.41 1.90
N TYR A 48 9.23 -4.94 0.73
CA TYR A 48 10.60 -5.05 0.25
C TYR A 48 11.03 -3.77 -0.45
N LYS A 49 12.17 -3.20 -0.06
CA LYS A 49 12.59 -1.86 -0.51
C LYS A 49 12.88 -1.78 -2.02
N LYS A 50 13.36 -2.87 -2.62
CA LYS A 50 13.67 -2.96 -4.05
C LYS A 50 12.43 -3.47 -4.81
N PRO A 51 11.75 -2.65 -5.63
CA PRO A 51 10.68 -3.13 -6.47
C PRO A 51 11.23 -3.85 -7.71
N ASN A 52 10.44 -4.76 -8.25
CA ASN A 52 10.62 -5.22 -9.62
C ASN A 52 10.11 -4.14 -10.57
N ILE A 53 10.92 -3.73 -11.55
CA ILE A 53 10.54 -2.74 -12.55
C ILE A 53 10.16 -3.49 -13.82
N VAL A 54 8.92 -3.30 -14.28
CA VAL A 54 8.39 -3.94 -15.48
C VAL A 54 7.78 -2.91 -16.42
N GLN A 55 7.92 -3.14 -17.72
CA GLN A 55 7.19 -2.40 -18.75
C GLN A 55 6.03 -3.27 -19.21
N VAL A 56 4.80 -2.87 -18.86
CA VAL A 56 3.57 -3.58 -19.26
C VAL A 56 2.95 -2.81 -20.41
N PHE A 57 2.65 -3.50 -21.51
CA PHE A 57 2.15 -2.91 -22.74
C PHE A 57 0.62 -2.71 -22.74
N ASP A 58 -0.11 -3.36 -21.82
CA ASP A 58 -1.57 -3.27 -21.75
C ASP A 58 -2.10 -3.12 -20.30
N LEU A 59 -3.04 -2.20 -20.10
CA LEU A 59 -3.47 -1.70 -18.79
C LEU A 59 -4.59 -2.54 -18.14
N ASP A 60 -5.30 -3.34 -18.93
CA ASP A 60 -6.52 -4.04 -18.52
C ASP A 60 -6.26 -5.38 -17.77
N GLU A 61 -5.00 -5.83 -17.64
CA GLU A 61 -4.68 -7.12 -17.03
C GLU A 61 -4.52 -7.09 -15.49
N ILE A 62 -4.58 -5.91 -14.85
CA ILE A 62 -4.36 -5.80 -13.40
C ILE A 62 -5.72 -5.77 -12.65
N SER A 63 -6.34 -6.95 -12.47
CA SER A 63 -7.66 -7.10 -11.82
C SER A 63 -7.61 -6.83 -10.30
N CYS A 64 -8.51 -5.99 -9.77
CA CYS A 64 -8.41 -5.38 -8.44
C CYS A 64 -9.52 -5.84 -7.47
N SER A 65 -9.14 -6.33 -6.28
CA SER A 65 -10.06 -6.78 -5.23
C SER A 65 -9.99 -5.96 -3.92
N ILE A 66 -9.28 -4.83 -3.91
CA ILE A 66 -9.09 -4.00 -2.70
C ILE A 66 -9.48 -2.54 -2.96
N LEU A 67 -10.19 -1.94 -1.98
CA LEU A 67 -10.64 -0.56 -2.04
C LEU A 67 -9.48 0.40 -1.71
N CYS A 68 -9.07 1.17 -2.70
CA CYS A 68 -8.02 2.18 -2.59
C CYS A 68 -8.63 3.57 -2.79
N GLN A 69 -8.49 4.44 -1.79
CA GLN A 69 -9.01 5.80 -1.82
C GLN A 69 -7.87 6.81 -1.84
N LYS A 70 -7.89 7.73 -2.82
CA LYS A 70 -6.99 8.88 -2.82
C LYS A 70 -7.59 10.00 -1.96
N ILE A 71 -6.84 10.49 -0.98
CA ILE A 71 -7.19 11.65 -0.15
C ILE A 71 -6.01 12.62 -0.19
N ASP A 72 -6.23 13.81 -0.74
CA ASP A 72 -5.18 14.79 -1.02
C ASP A 72 -4.02 14.20 -1.85
N SER A 73 -2.82 14.15 -1.28
CA SER A 73 -1.61 13.57 -1.88
C SER A 73 -1.42 12.08 -1.60
N ASP A 74 -2.20 11.52 -0.68
CA ASP A 74 -1.95 10.20 -0.11
C ASP A 74 -2.99 9.19 -0.61
N TYR A 75 -2.59 7.92 -0.64
CA TYR A 75 -3.48 6.81 -0.93
C TYR A 75 -3.73 6.03 0.34
N ARG A 76 -5.00 5.78 0.65
CA ARG A 76 -5.42 4.94 1.77
C ARG A 76 -5.95 3.63 1.24
N ILE A 77 -5.42 2.56 1.80
CA ILE A 77 -5.88 1.20 1.53
C ILE A 77 -6.44 0.65 2.83
N VAL A 78 -7.71 0.25 2.76
CA VAL A 78 -8.42 -0.37 3.87
C VAL A 78 -8.82 -1.78 3.49
N LYS A 79 -8.76 -2.69 4.46
CA LYS A 79 -9.32 -4.02 4.27
C LYS A 79 -10.84 -3.90 4.38
N ALA A 80 -11.53 -4.37 3.35
CA ALA A 80 -12.97 -4.47 3.31
C ALA A 80 -13.38 -5.93 3.50
N LYS A 81 -14.47 -6.17 4.22
CA LYS A 81 -15.14 -7.47 4.29
C LYS A 81 -16.50 -7.33 3.62
N ASP A 82 -16.82 -8.26 2.74
CA ASP A 82 -18.19 -8.42 2.26
C ASP A 82 -19.05 -8.90 3.43
N SER A 83 -20.05 -8.10 3.80
CA SER A 83 -21.13 -8.59 4.64
C SER A 83 -22.18 -9.26 3.76
N SER A 84 -22.86 -10.28 4.29
CA SER A 84 -23.94 -11.00 3.61
C SER A 84 -25.12 -10.12 3.19
N GLU A 85 -25.17 -8.86 3.64
CA GLU A 85 -26.26 -7.91 3.39
C GLU A 85 -25.93 -6.89 2.28
N GLY A 86 -24.82 -7.08 1.54
CA GLY A 86 -24.41 -6.15 0.48
C GLY A 86 -23.83 -4.83 1.00
N LEU A 87 -23.57 -4.74 2.31
CA LEU A 87 -22.82 -3.66 2.93
C LEU A 87 -21.33 -4.03 2.98
N ILE A 88 -20.47 -3.10 2.57
CA ILE A 88 -19.03 -3.25 2.70
C ILE A 88 -18.65 -2.84 4.13
N GLU A 89 -18.17 -3.79 4.93
CA GLU A 89 -17.66 -3.49 6.27
C GLU A 89 -16.16 -3.16 6.17
N ILE A 90 -15.78 -1.98 6.67
CA ILE A 90 -14.37 -1.55 6.67
C ILE A 90 -13.72 -2.07 7.96
N ASP A 91 -12.58 -2.77 7.82
CA ASP A 91 -11.76 -3.19 8.95
C ASP A 91 -11.07 -1.96 9.57
N GLU A 92 -11.53 -1.56 10.76
CA GLU A 92 -11.00 -0.41 11.49
C GLU A 92 -9.74 -0.73 12.32
N THR A 93 -9.23 -1.96 12.27
CA THR A 93 -8.05 -2.34 13.07
C THR A 93 -6.79 -1.60 12.59
N PHE A 94 -6.62 -1.46 11.28
CA PHE A 94 -5.49 -0.74 10.70
C PHE A 94 -5.80 -0.14 9.32
N VAL A 95 -5.01 0.86 8.92
CA VAL A 95 -5.01 1.43 7.56
C VAL A 95 -3.60 1.48 7.02
N LEU A 96 -3.45 1.20 5.73
CA LEU A 96 -2.19 1.38 5.01
C LEU A 96 -2.25 2.70 4.23
N VAL A 97 -1.29 3.58 4.49
CA VAL A 97 -1.18 4.90 3.85
C VAL A 97 0.06 4.91 2.97
N VAL A 98 -0.13 4.99 1.66
CA VAL A 98 0.95 5.11 0.68
C VAL A 98 1.13 6.57 0.31
N LYS A 99 2.36 7.07 0.46
CA LYS A 99 2.69 8.46 0.16
C LYS A 99 4.11 8.63 -0.34
N ALA A 100 4.42 9.85 -0.76
CA ALA A 100 5.75 10.21 -1.20
C ALA A 100 6.80 10.05 -0.08
N GLY A 101 7.99 9.55 -0.42
CA GLY A 101 9.13 9.50 0.50
C GLY A 101 10.23 8.51 0.14
N ILE A 102 11.12 8.24 1.11
CA ILE A 102 12.47 7.68 0.89
C ILE A 102 12.58 6.14 0.94
N GLY A 103 11.48 5.42 0.73
CA GLY A 103 11.39 3.96 0.88
C GLY A 103 11.50 3.51 2.33
N LYS A 104 10.61 4.01 3.22
CA LYS A 104 10.55 3.59 4.63
C LYS A 104 9.14 3.26 5.12
N LEU A 105 9.06 2.47 6.18
CA LEU A 105 7.82 2.13 6.89
C LEU A 105 7.74 2.88 8.23
N GLU A 106 6.67 3.62 8.44
CA GLU A 106 6.34 4.21 9.75
C GLU A 106 5.04 3.63 10.26
N VAL A 107 4.98 3.29 11.55
CA VAL A 107 3.76 2.85 12.23
C VAL A 107 3.33 3.94 13.19
N TYR A 108 2.14 4.48 13.00
CA TYR A 108 1.54 5.45 13.90
C TYR A 108 0.35 4.80 14.63
N ASP A 109 0.39 4.82 15.96
CA ASP A 109 -0.70 4.32 16.79
C ASP A 109 -1.58 5.50 17.22
N THR A 110 -2.85 5.50 16.80
CA THR A 110 -3.75 6.66 17.00
C THR A 110 -4.08 6.90 18.46
N ASP A 111 -4.12 5.83 19.25
CA ASP A 111 -4.63 5.84 20.62
C ASP A 111 -3.55 6.39 21.56
N SER A 112 -2.31 5.93 21.38
CA SER A 112 -1.14 6.40 22.12
C SER A 112 -0.46 7.63 21.52
N ARG A 113 -0.78 7.99 20.26
CA ARG A 113 -0.12 9.06 19.47
C ARG A 113 1.39 8.86 19.31
N VAL A 114 1.87 7.63 19.34
CA VAL A 114 3.28 7.27 19.18
C VAL A 114 3.56 6.88 17.73
N THR A 115 4.73 7.29 17.21
CA THR A 115 5.24 6.86 15.90
C THR A 115 6.49 6.00 16.09
N ILE A 116 6.53 4.84 15.42
CA ILE A 116 7.68 3.93 15.40
C ILE A 116 8.16 3.80 13.95
N ASN A 117 9.47 3.86 13.71
CA ASN A 117 10.05 3.59 12.40
C ASN A 117 10.46 2.12 12.33
N LEU A 118 9.98 1.41 11.31
CA LEU A 118 10.40 0.04 11.03
C LEU A 118 11.29 0.03 9.77
N PRO A 119 12.38 -0.75 9.78
CA PRO A 119 13.16 -0.95 8.56
C PRO A 119 12.31 -1.71 7.53
N ALA A 120 12.33 -1.24 6.29
CA ALA A 120 11.81 -2.01 5.15
C ALA A 120 12.69 -3.26 4.94
N LYS A 121 12.12 -4.34 4.41
CA LYS A 121 12.88 -5.57 4.15
C LYS A 121 13.86 -5.36 2.99
N GLU A 122 15.06 -5.92 3.12
CA GLU A 122 15.95 -6.12 1.98
C GLU A 122 15.59 -7.43 1.25
N MET A 123 15.89 -7.53 -0.03
CA MET A 123 15.81 -8.81 -0.74
C MET A 123 17.09 -9.59 -0.42
N ASP A 124 16.95 -10.80 0.11
CA ASP A 124 18.02 -11.79 0.19
C ASP A 124 18.37 -12.33 -1.21
#